data_AF-A0A497FFM8-F1
#
_entry.id   AF-A0A497FFM8-F1
#
_cell.length_a   1.000
_cell.length_b   1.000
_cell.length_c   1.000
_cell.angle_alpha   90.00
_cell.angle_beta   90.00
_cell.angle_gamma   90.00
#
_symmetry.space_group_name_H-M   'P 1'
#
loop_
_entity.id
_entity.type
_entity.pdbx_description
1 polymer ?
#
loop_
_entity_poly.entity_id
_entity_poly.type
_entity_poly.pdbx_seq_one_letter_code
_entity_poly.pdbx_strand_id
1 'polypeptide(L)'
;MSIHGNILEQVFPNSAKQFRILKFMIENDTWLTLYALSKNAGIKVRREYLERLARLGIVHRNELGYYRINKEHWFVKALVSFFKNVGYMD
;
A
#
# COMPACT_ATOMS: atom_id res chain seq x y z
N MET A 1 -19.52 13.49 -1.34
CA MET A 1 -18.23 13.07 -1.94
C MET A 1 -18.50 12.65 -3.37
N SER A 2 -17.81 13.26 -4.34
CA SER A 2 -18.07 13.10 -5.77
C SER A 2 -17.87 11.65 -6.25
N ILE A 3 -18.69 11.24 -7.22
CA ILE A 3 -18.85 9.88 -7.76
C ILE A 3 -17.68 9.48 -8.70
N HIS A 4 -16.64 10.30 -8.79
CA HIS A 4 -15.44 10.01 -9.58
C HIS A 4 -14.31 9.55 -8.66
N GLY A 5 -13.75 8.36 -8.92
CA GLY A 5 -12.61 7.83 -8.16
C GLY A 5 -11.44 8.81 -8.10
N ASN A 6 -10.54 8.66 -7.12
CA ASN A 6 -9.40 9.57 -6.96
C ASN A 6 -8.63 9.72 -8.29
N ILE A 7 -8.20 10.95 -8.64
CA ILE A 7 -7.49 11.26 -9.90
C ILE A 7 -6.30 10.32 -10.15
N LEU A 8 -5.59 9.91 -9.10
CA LEU A 8 -4.49 8.96 -9.20
C LEU A 8 -4.94 7.60 -9.77
N GLU A 9 -6.11 7.12 -9.36
CA GLU A 9 -6.67 5.87 -9.85
C GLU A 9 -7.25 6.01 -11.26
N GLN A 10 -7.68 7.21 -11.66
CA GLN A 10 -8.10 7.48 -13.02
C GLN A 10 -6.91 7.53 -13.99
N VAL A 11 -5.79 8.14 -13.57
CA VAL A 11 -4.55 8.21 -14.36
C VAL A 11 -3.87 6.84 -14.45
N PHE A 12 -3.95 6.03 -13.38
CA PHE A 12 -3.32 4.71 -13.31
C PHE A 12 -4.34 3.60 -12.98
N PRO A 13 -5.28 3.30 -13.88
CA PRO A 13 -6.39 2.37 -13.59
C PRO A 13 -5.90 0.95 -13.29
N ASN A 14 -4.80 0.53 -13.89
CA ASN A 14 -4.20 -0.79 -13.67
C ASN A 14 -3.38 -0.91 -12.37
N SER A 15 -3.11 0.22 -11.69
CA SER A 15 -2.31 0.29 -10.45
C SER A 15 -3.13 0.69 -9.22
N ALA A 16 -4.41 1.04 -9.38
CA ALA A 16 -5.28 1.51 -8.30
C ALA A 16 -5.27 0.56 -7.08
N LYS A 17 -5.26 -0.74 -7.34
CA LYS A 17 -5.24 -1.77 -6.28
C LYS A 17 -3.99 -1.68 -5.43
N GLN A 18 -2.84 -1.53 -6.07
CA GLN A 18 -1.54 -1.43 -5.43
C GLN A 18 -1.45 -0.14 -4.62
N PHE A 19 -1.98 0.98 -5.14
CA PHE A 19 -2.02 2.24 -4.40
C PHE A 19 -2.88 2.16 -3.16
N ARG A 20 -4.08 1.54 -3.22
CA ARG A 20 -4.92 1.32 -2.04
C ARG A 20 -4.21 0.47 -0.98
N ILE A 21 -3.55 -0.62 -1.38
CA ILE A 21 -2.78 -1.47 -0.45
C ILE A 21 -1.66 -0.66 0.21
N LEU A 22 -0.87 0.07 -0.59
CA LEU A 22 0.26 0.84 -0.07
C LEU A 22 -0.21 1.99 0.83
N LYS A 23 -1.25 2.72 0.44
CA LYS A 23 -1.88 3.76 1.26
C LYS A 23 -2.33 3.19 2.61
N PHE A 24 -3.07 2.09 2.58
CA PHE A 24 -3.53 1.45 3.81
C PHE A 24 -2.37 1.04 4.72
N MET A 25 -1.31 0.45 4.18
CA MET A 25 -0.11 0.09 4.95
C MET A 25 0.64 1.31 5.50
N ILE A 26 0.66 2.43 4.77
CA ILE A 26 1.29 3.69 5.19
C ILE A 26 0.52 4.32 6.35
N GLU A 27 -0.81 4.39 6.23
CA GLU A 27 -1.71 4.95 7.25
C GLU A 27 -1.77 4.06 8.50
N ASN A 28 -1.62 2.74 8.31
CA ASN A 28 -1.68 1.74 9.39
C ASN A 28 -0.30 1.14 9.60
N ASP A 29 0.53 1.86 10.36
CA ASP A 29 1.90 1.48 10.66
C ASP A 29 1.99 0.37 11.73
N THR A 30 1.42 -0.78 11.41
CA THR A 30 1.31 -1.95 12.27
C THR A 30 1.63 -3.21 11.48
N TRP A 31 1.78 -4.33 12.19
CA TRP A 31 1.94 -5.64 11.56
C TRP A 31 0.58 -6.15 11.06
N LEU A 32 0.44 -6.30 9.75
CA LEU A 32 -0.81 -6.68 9.07
C LEU A 32 -0.72 -8.08 8.48
N THR A 33 -1.81 -8.84 8.58
CA THR A 33 -1.95 -10.12 7.89
C THR A 33 -2.34 -9.91 6.43
N LEU A 34 -2.08 -10.92 5.58
CA LEU A 34 -2.57 -10.95 4.21
C LEU A 34 -4.10 -10.77 4.13
N TYR A 35 -4.82 -11.31 5.11
CA TYR A 35 -6.28 -11.19 5.23
C TYR A 35 -6.70 -9.74 5.52
N ALA A 36 -6.07 -9.06 6.48
CA ALA A 36 -6.36 -7.67 6.79
C ALA A 36 -6.13 -6.75 5.59
N LEU A 37 -5.03 -6.95 4.87
CA LEU A 37 -4.71 -6.21 3.64
C LEU A 37 -5.75 -6.46 2.55
N SER A 38 -6.18 -7.71 2.35
CA SER A 38 -7.17 -8.06 1.34
C SER A 38 -8.56 -7.49 1.65
N LYS A 39 -8.96 -7.54 2.92
CA LYS A 39 -10.25 -7.00 3.38
C LYS A 39 -10.29 -5.48 3.19
N ASN A 40 -9.24 -4.76 3.57
CA ASN A 40 -9.22 -3.30 3.47
C ASN A 40 -9.10 -2.79 2.03
N ALA A 41 -8.22 -3.40 1.23
CA ALA A 41 -8.08 -3.04 -0.18
C ALA A 41 -9.33 -3.38 -1.02
N GLY A 42 -10.32 -4.09 -0.45
CA GLY A 42 -11.52 -4.58 -1.12
C GLY A 42 -11.23 -5.64 -2.18
N ILE A 43 -10.00 -6.18 -2.22
CA ILE A 43 -9.49 -7.05 -3.28
C ILE A 43 -8.52 -8.06 -2.68
N LYS A 44 -8.54 -9.29 -3.20
CA LYS A 44 -7.57 -10.34 -2.84
C LYS A 44 -6.13 -9.89 -3.11
N VAL A 45 -5.37 -9.67 -2.04
CA VAL A 45 -3.92 -9.47 -2.10
C VAL A 45 -3.26 -10.83 -2.27
N ARG A 46 -2.36 -10.92 -3.24
CA ARG A 46 -1.57 -12.12 -3.51
C ARG A 46 -0.33 -12.15 -2.61
N ARG A 47 0.02 -13.31 -2.07
CA ARG A 47 1.20 -13.45 -1.18
C ARG A 47 2.48 -13.07 -1.93
N GLU A 48 2.57 -13.50 -3.18
CA GLU A 48 3.70 -13.25 -4.10
C GLU A 48 3.95 -11.75 -4.29
N TYR A 49 2.89 -10.94 -4.27
CA TYR A 49 3.02 -9.48 -4.35
C TYR A 49 3.73 -8.93 -3.11
N LEU A 50 3.32 -9.34 -1.90
CA LEU A 50 3.94 -8.88 -0.66
C LEU A 50 5.36 -9.43 -0.49
N GLU A 51 5.61 -10.68 -0.89
CA GLU A 51 6.96 -11.24 -0.90
C GLU A 51 7.89 -10.46 -1.84
N ARG A 52 7.39 -10.04 -3.02
CA ARG A 52 8.15 -9.16 -3.90
C ARG A 52 8.46 -7.81 -3.25
N LEU A 53 7.48 -7.18 -2.60
CA LEU A 53 7.72 -5.92 -1.87
C LEU A 53 8.73 -6.12 -0.73
N ALA A 54 8.72 -7.27 -0.06
CA ALA A 54 9.67 -7.59 1.00
C ALA A 54 11.09 -7.74 0.47
N ARG A 55 11.26 -8.43 -0.67
CA ARG A 55 12.56 -8.53 -1.37
C ARG A 55 13.08 -7.16 -1.82
N LEU A 56 12.20 -6.24 -2.15
CA LEU A 56 12.55 -4.86 -2.50
C LEU A 56 12.80 -3.95 -1.27
N GLY A 57 12.65 -4.47 -0.04
CA GLY A 57 12.82 -3.68 1.18
C GLY A 57 11.71 -2.66 1.45
N ILE A 58 10.61 -2.69 0.68
CA ILE A 58 9.47 -1.79 0.80
C ILE A 58 8.60 -2.16 2.01
N VAL A 59 8.52 -3.46 2.32
CA VAL A 59 7.81 -3.97 3.49
C VAL A 59 8.71 -4.91 4.29
N HIS A 60 8.57 -4.89 5.61
CA HIS A 60 9.13 -5.88 6.51
C HIS A 60 8.19 -7.09 6.59
N ARG A 61 8.75 -8.29 6.72
CA ARG A 61 8.01 -9.52 7.00
C ARG A 61 8.56 -10.17 8.27
N ASN A 62 7.69 -10.58 9.18
CA ASN A 62 8.09 -11.34 10.38
C ASN A 62 7.91 -12.86 10.19
N GLU A 63 8.40 -13.64 11.16
CA GLU A 63 8.34 -15.11 11.16
C GLU A 63 6.90 -15.65 11.14
N LEU A 64 5.96 -14.90 11.73
CA LEU A 64 4.54 -15.24 11.78
C LEU A 64 3.81 -14.93 10.45
N GLY A 65 4.49 -14.37 9.45
CA GLY A 65 3.90 -14.06 8.13
C GLY A 65 3.09 -12.76 8.09
N TYR A 66 3.36 -11.83 8.99
CA TYR A 66 2.78 -10.49 9.00
C TYR A 66 3.70 -9.53 8.23
N TYR A 67 3.10 -8.46 7.71
CA TYR A 67 3.75 -7.46 6.89
C TYR A 67 3.60 -6.07 7.50
N ARG A 68 4.65 -5.26 7.46
CA ARG A 68 4.64 -3.85 7.89
C ARG A 68 5.36 -2.99 6.87
N ILE A 69 4.88 -1.79 6.59
CA ILE A 69 5.57 -0.88 5.66
C ILE A 69 6.94 -0.47 6.22
N ASN A 70 7.96 -0.37 5.38
CA ASN A 70 9.27 0.13 5.77
C ASN A 70 9.34 1.66 5.55
N LYS A 71 8.92 2.45 6.54
CA LYS A 71 8.92 3.93 6.45
C LYS A 71 10.29 4.55 6.26
N GLU A 72 11.36 3.85 6.62
CA GLU A 72 12.73 4.35 6.45
C GLU A 72 13.24 4.23 5.01
N HIS A 73 12.61 3.36 4.21
CA HIS A 73 13.01 3.14 2.82
C HIS A 73 12.76 4.39 1.96
N TRP A 74 13.77 4.81 1.19
CA TRP A 74 13.72 6.03 0.36
C TRP A 74 12.50 6.07 -0.57
N PHE A 75 12.17 4.94 -1.20
CA PHE A 75 11.01 4.83 -2.09
C PHE A 75 9.69 5.04 -1.33
N VAL A 76 9.59 4.52 -0.10
CA VAL A 76 8.38 4.70 0.72
C VAL A 76 8.23 6.16 1.14
N LYS A 77 9.33 6.82 1.53
CA LYS A 77 9.34 8.26 1.83
C LYS A 77 8.87 9.10 0.63
N ALA A 78 9.39 8.80 -0.56
CA ALA A 78 8.97 9.47 -1.80
C ALA A 78 7.49 9.19 -2.12
N LEU A 79 7.03 7.96 -1.95
CA LEU A 79 5.65 7.57 -2.19
C LEU A 79 4.67 8.28 -1.24
N VAL A 80 5.02 8.40 0.04
CA VAL A 80 4.25 9.16 1.04
C VAL A 80 4.10 10.62 0.62
N SER A 81 5.21 11.26 0.24
CA SER A 81 5.20 12.65 -0.22
C SER A 81 4.34 12.81 -1.48
N PHE A 82 4.49 11.90 -2.45
CA PHE A 82 3.68 11.88 -3.65
C PHE A 82 2.19 11.75 -3.34
N PHE A 83 1.79 10.79 -2.49
CA PHE A 83 0.39 10.59 -2.10
C PHE A 83 -0.21 11.82 -1.43
N LYS A 84 0.53 12.52 -0.58
CA LYS A 84 0.08 13.79 0.01
C LYS A 84 -0.06 14.88 -1.04
N ASN A 85 0.95 15.05 -1.90
CA ASN A 85 0.98 16.11 -2.91
C ASN A 85 -0.16 16.00 -3.94
N VAL A 86 -0.60 14.78 -4.27
CA VAL A 86 -1.71 14.55 -5.22
C VAL A 86 -3.08 14.40 -4.53
N GLY A 87 -3.18 14.63 -3.23
CA GLY A 87 -4.43 14.48 -2.46
C GLY A 87 -4.94 13.03 -2.41
N TYR A 88 -4.05 12.04 -2.50
CA TYR A 88 -4.38 10.64 -2.28
C TYR A 88 -4.46 10.29 -0.79
N MET A 89 -3.72 11.01 0.04
CA MET A 89 -3.64 10.88 1.50
C MET A 89 -3.61 12.27 2.14
N ASP A 90 -4.17 12.40 3.34
CA ASP A 90 -4.14 13.64 4.13
C ASP A 90 -2.75 13.86 4.79
#